data_AF-A0A1I2JWI6-F1
#
_entry.id   AF-A0A1I2JWI6-F1
#
_cell.length_a   1.000
_cell.length_b   1.000
_cell.length_c   1.000
_cell.angle_alpha   90.00
_cell.angle_beta   90.00
_cell.angle_gamma   90.00
#
_symmetry.space_group_name_H-M   'P 1'
#
loop_
_entity.id
_entity.type
_entity.pdbx_description
1 polymer ?
#
loop_
_entity_poly.entity_id
_entity_poly.type
_entity_poly.pdbx_seq_one_letter_code
_entity_poly.pdbx_strand_id
1 'polypeptide(L)'
;MSDIIRFLERMGEDVRLRDASAAELELALAQAHLEPEHGAAVLAGDAARLQALLGLGTLMAVQLPAEEEEEEEQEDEGEEPPPSEESRRREAVLA
;
A
#
# COMPACT_ATOMS: atom_id res chain seq x y z
N MET A 1 13.49 10.01 -18.41
CA MET A 1 12.56 8.96 -17.96
C MET A 1 11.69 8.59 -19.15
N SER A 2 11.58 7.30 -19.49
CA SER A 2 10.85 6.85 -20.68
C SER A 2 9.35 7.14 -20.54
N ASP A 3 8.68 7.56 -21.61
CA ASP A 3 7.27 7.96 -21.56
C ASP A 3 6.34 6.81 -21.14
N ILE A 4 6.69 5.57 -21.51
CA ILE A 4 5.96 4.37 -21.06
C ILE A 4 6.11 4.14 -19.56
N ILE A 5 7.29 4.38 -18.99
CA ILE A 5 7.50 4.24 -17.54
C ILE A 5 6.69 5.29 -16.78
N ARG A 6 6.68 6.55 -17.25
CA ARG A 6 5.84 7.61 -16.67
C ARG A 6 4.35 7.28 -16.76
N PHE A 7 3.92 6.67 -17.87
CA PHE A 7 2.53 6.24 -18.03
C PHE A 7 2.16 5.11 -17.05
N LEU A 8 3.02 4.09 -16.91
CA LEU A 8 2.80 2.97 -15.99
C LEU A 8 2.82 3.41 -14.51
N GLU A 9 3.68 4.35 -14.15
CA GLU A 9 3.71 4.99 -12.84
C GLU A 9 2.37 5.67 -12.54
N ARG A 10 1.90 6.53 -13.44
CA ARG A 10 0.58 7.17 -13.33
C ARG A 10 -0.56 6.14 -13.27
N MET A 11 -0.46 5.03 -14.00
CA MET A 11 -1.45 3.95 -13.96
C MET A 11 -1.52 3.27 -12.60
N GLY A 12 -0.39 3.12 -11.91
CA GLY A 12 -0.34 2.57 -10.56
C GLY A 12 -0.91 3.51 -9.50
N GLU A 13 -0.77 4.83 -9.69
CA GLU A 13 -1.23 5.86 -8.75
C GLU A 13 -2.70 6.26 -8.95
N ASP A 14 -3.17 6.37 -10.20
CA ASP A 14 -4.54 6.82 -10.52
C ASP A 14 -5.51 5.62 -10.62
N VAL A 15 -6.34 5.45 -9.59
CA VAL A 15 -7.44 4.47 -9.54
C VAL A 15 -8.30 4.49 -10.80
N ARG A 16 -8.58 5.66 -11.38
CA ARG A 16 -9.44 5.75 -12.57
C ARG A 16 -8.78 5.19 -13.80
N LEU A 17 -7.44 5.25 -13.87
CA LEU A 17 -6.67 4.67 -14.97
C LEU A 17 -6.49 3.17 -14.77
N ARG A 18 -6.31 2.74 -13.52
CA ARG A 18 -6.20 1.34 -13.14
C ARG A 18 -7.49 0.56 -13.43
N ASP A 19 -8.62 1.16 -13.13
CA ASP A 19 -9.94 0.54 -13.27
C ASP A 19 -10.67 1.00 -14.56
N ALA A 20 -9.93 1.61 -15.49
CA ALA A 20 -10.45 2.15 -16.75
C ALA A 20 -11.01 1.05 -17.66
N SER A 21 -12.10 1.36 -18.37
CA SER A 21 -12.52 0.55 -19.52
C SER A 21 -11.48 0.59 -20.63
N ALA A 22 -11.52 -0.39 -21.55
CA ALA A 22 -10.60 -0.42 -22.69
C ALA A 22 -10.63 0.87 -23.52
N ALA A 23 -11.81 1.47 -23.74
CA ALA A 23 -11.95 2.72 -24.49
C ALA A 23 -11.35 3.93 -23.75
N GLU A 24 -11.51 4.01 -22.43
CA GLU A 24 -10.89 5.05 -21.61
C GLU A 24 -9.37 4.90 -21.57
N LEU A 25 -8.88 3.66 -21.51
CA LEU A 25 -7.45 3.35 -21.57
C LEU A 25 -6.85 3.71 -22.95
N GLU A 26 -7.54 3.39 -24.05
CA GLU A 26 -7.14 3.80 -25.40
C GLU A 26 -7.00 5.33 -25.51
N LEU A 27 -7.97 6.08 -24.98
CA LEU A 27 -7.94 7.53 -24.97
C LEU A 27 -6.75 8.07 -24.16
N ALA A 28 -6.49 7.50 -22.99
CA ALA A 28 -5.37 7.90 -22.15
C ALA A 28 -4.01 7.58 -22.79
N LEU A 29 -3.88 6.46 -23.49
CA LEU A 29 -2.68 6.08 -24.23
C LEU A 29 -2.43 6.99 -25.43
N ALA A 30 -3.49 7.40 -26.14
CA ALA A 30 -3.37 8.35 -27.26
C ALA A 30 -2.80 9.71 -26.83
N GLN A 31 -2.99 10.10 -25.56
CA GLN A 31 -2.46 11.33 -24.99
C GLN A 31 -1.03 11.17 -24.42
N ALA A 32 -0.55 9.94 -24.24
CA ALA A 32 0.68 9.63 -23.54
C ALA A 32 1.95 9.72 -24.41
N HIS A 33 1.84 10.04 -25.70
CA HIS A 33 2.96 10.18 -26.64
C HIS A 33 3.89 8.96 -26.67
N LEU A 34 3.31 7.76 -26.58
CA LEU A 34 4.04 6.50 -26.57
C LEU A 34 4.35 6.02 -27.98
N GLU A 35 5.42 5.24 -28.13
CA GLU A 35 5.57 4.45 -29.35
C GLU A 35 4.36 3.51 -29.52
N PRO A 36 3.85 3.33 -30.76
CA PRO A 36 2.64 2.55 -31.02
C PRO A 36 2.70 1.13 -30.44
N GLU A 37 3.89 0.52 -30.45
CA GLU A 37 4.11 -0.84 -29.98
C GLU A 37 3.90 -0.99 -28.46
N HIS A 38 4.30 0.03 -27.69
CA HIS A 38 4.07 0.05 -26.25
C HIS A 38 2.58 0.18 -25.93
N GLY A 39 1.89 1.10 -26.62
CA GLY A 39 0.44 1.29 -26.44
C GLY A 39 -0.35 0.03 -26.77
N ALA A 40 -0.01 -0.64 -27.87
CA ALA A 40 -0.64 -1.91 -28.26
C ALA A 40 -0.42 -3.02 -27.23
N ALA A 41 0.79 -3.14 -26.67
CA ALA A 41 1.08 -4.13 -25.64
C ALA A 41 0.29 -3.86 -24.34
N VAL A 42 0.17 -2.60 -23.93
CA VAL A 42 -0.64 -2.20 -22.76
C VAL A 42 -2.13 -2.50 -22.98
N LEU A 43 -2.69 -2.15 -24.14
CA LEU A 43 -4.11 -2.42 -24.45
C LEU A 43 -4.44 -3.91 -24.49
N ALA A 44 -3.51 -4.72 -24.99
CA ALA A 44 -3.67 -6.17 -25.02
C ALA A 44 -3.46 -6.84 -23.65
N GLY A 45 -2.99 -6.11 -22.63
CA GLY A 45 -2.55 -6.70 -21.37
C GLY A 45 -1.34 -7.63 -21.52
N ASP A 46 -0.55 -7.48 -22.59
CA ASP A 46 0.55 -8.36 -22.94
C ASP A 46 1.85 -7.92 -22.23
N ALA A 47 1.94 -8.30 -20.95
CA ALA A 47 3.08 -7.97 -20.11
C ALA A 47 4.40 -8.56 -20.66
N ALA A 48 4.37 -9.74 -21.28
CA ALA A 48 5.56 -10.38 -21.83
C ALA A 48 6.12 -9.59 -23.03
N ARG A 49 5.25 -9.16 -23.94
CA ARG A 49 5.65 -8.29 -25.05
C ARG A 49 6.14 -6.95 -24.56
N LEU A 50 5.48 -6.34 -23.58
CA LEU A 50 5.91 -5.07 -23.00
C LEU A 50 7.30 -5.19 -22.36
N GLN A 51 7.59 -6.27 -21.64
CA GLN A 51 8.91 -6.54 -21.08
C GLN A 51 9.99 -6.68 -22.18
N ALA A 52 9.69 -7.39 -23.26
CA ALA A 52 10.61 -7.54 -24.39
C ALA A 52 10.93 -6.20 -25.06
N LEU A 53 9.92 -5.33 -25.27
CA LEU A 53 10.10 -3.98 -25.81
C LEU A 53 10.97 -3.10 -24.91
N LEU A 54 10.86 -3.28 -23.59
CA LEU A 54 11.67 -2.59 -22.60
C LEU A 54 13.08 -3.18 -22.43
N GLY A 55 13.42 -4.26 -23.13
CA GLY A 55 14.70 -4.96 -22.97
C GLY A 55 14.85 -5.62 -21.59
N LEU A 56 13.74 -5.91 -20.91
CA LEU A 56 13.73 -6.54 -19.60
C LEU A 56 13.86 -8.06 -19.76
N GLY A 57 14.67 -8.65 -18.88
CA GLY A 57 14.71 -10.10 -18.71
C GLY A 57 13.58 -10.60 -17.81
N THR A 58 13.64 -11.88 -17.44
CA THR A 58 12.72 -12.47 -16.46
C THR A 58 12.79 -11.72 -15.13
N LEU A 59 11.67 -11.14 -14.71
CA LEU A 59 11.50 -10.51 -13.40
C LEU A 59 10.93 -11.54 -12.41
N MET A 60 11.58 -11.69 -11.26
CA MET A 60 11.12 -12.55 -10.17
C MET A 60 10.91 -11.67 -8.93
N ALA A 61 9.77 -11.85 -8.26
CA ALA A 61 9.48 -11.22 -6.98
C ALA A 61 9.23 -12.30 -5.92
N VAL A 62 9.74 -12.09 -4.72
CA VAL A 62 9.52 -12.99 -3.57
C VAL A 62 8.84 -12.16 -2.49
N GLN A 63 7.70 -12.64 -2.01
CA GLN A 63 7.07 -12.10 -0.81
C GLN A 63 7.75 -12.76 0.39
N LEU A 64 8.35 -11.94 1.25
CA LEU A 64 8.89 -12.38 2.53
C LEU A 64 7.81 -12.18 3.60
N PRO A 65 7.68 -13.09 4.58
CA PRO A 65 6.80 -12.86 5.71
C PRO A 65 7.20 -11.56 6.42
N ALA A 66 6.20 -10.82 6.90
CA ALA A 66 6.45 -9.69 7.80
C ALA A 66 7.13 -10.20 9.07
N GLU A 67 8.08 -9.44 9.61
CA GLU A 67 8.62 -9.70 10.95
C GLU A 67 7.47 -9.52 11.96
N GLU A 68 7.40 -10.40 12.96
CA GLU A 68 6.44 -10.26 14.05
C GLU A 68 6.80 -8.99 14.82
N GLU A 69 5.88 -8.02 14.88
CA GLU A 69 6.04 -6.85 15.72
C GLU A 69 6.09 -7.35 17.19
N GLU A 70 7.23 -7.19 17.86
CA GLU A 70 7.32 -7.43 19.30
C GLU A 70 6.33 -6.46 19.97
N GLU A 71 5.28 -7.02 20.59
CA GLU A 71 4.34 -6.22 21.39
C GLU A 71 5.15 -5.53 22.50
N GLU A 72 5.39 -4.23 22.37
CA GLU A 72 5.89 -3.41 23.48
C GLU A 72 4.86 -3.54 24.61
N GLU A 73 5.20 -4.31 25.64
CA GLU A 73 4.44 -4.38 26.88
C GLU A 73 4.35 -2.96 27.44
N GLN A 74 3.21 -2.30 27.22
CA GLN A 74 2.86 -1.08 27.92
C GLN A 74 2.77 -1.45 29.41
N GLU A 75 3.80 -1.12 30.17
CA GLU A 75 3.75 -1.11 31.64
C GLU A 75 2.62 -0.15 32.04
N ASP A 76 1.47 -0.72 32.36
CA ASP A 76 0.36 -0.04 33.03
C ASP A 76 0.88 0.46 34.39
N GLU A 77 1.32 1.71 34.44
CA GLU A 77 1.66 2.40 35.69
C GLU A 77 0.39 2.43 36.56
N GLY A 78 0.35 1.47 37.50
CA GLY A 78 -0.82 1.09 38.26
C GLY A 78 -1.64 2.25 38.80
N GLU A 79 -2.92 2.25 38.42
CA GLU A 79 -3.96 2.96 39.15
C GLU A 79 -4.07 2.31 40.54
N GLU A 80 -3.59 2.99 41.57
CA GLU A 80 -3.63 2.52 42.95
C GLU A 80 -5.10 2.20 43.33
N PRO A 81 -5.43 0.96 43.73
CA PRO A 81 -6.82 0.60 43.98
C PRO A 81 -7.39 1.45 45.12
N PRO A 82 -8.67 1.83 45.05
CA PRO A 82 -9.26 2.73 46.04
C PRO A 82 -9.14 2.14 47.46
N PRO A 83 -8.91 2.99 48.48
CA PRO A 83 -8.67 2.51 49.84
C PRO A 83 -9.87 1.70 50.35
N SER A 84 -9.56 0.56 51.00
CA SER A 84 -10.55 -0.36 51.53
C SER A 84 -11.45 0.31 52.58
N GLU A 85 -12.67 -0.21 52.75
CA GLU A 85 -13.60 0.31 53.75
C GLU A 85 -13.06 0.25 55.19
N GLU A 86 -12.10 -0.65 55.47
CA GLU A 86 -11.45 -0.72 56.77
C GLU A 86 -10.58 0.53 57.05
N SER A 87 -9.88 1.05 56.04
CA SER A 87 -9.12 2.30 56.15
C SER A 87 -10.03 3.50 56.38
N ARG A 88 -11.17 3.57 55.66
CA ARG A 88 -12.16 4.66 55.84
C ARG A 88 -12.79 4.65 57.23
N ARG A 89 -13.02 3.46 57.80
CA ARG A 89 -13.62 3.29 59.13
C ARG A 89 -12.67 3.69 60.26
N ARG A 90 -11.36 3.53 60.07
CA ARG A 90 -10.34 3.96 61.05
C ARG A 90 -10.19 5.48 61.11
N GLU A 91 -10.27 6.17 59.97
CA GLU A 91 -10.24 7.64 59.92
C GLU A 91 -11.48 8.26 60.57
N ALA A 92 -12.66 7.65 60.42
CA ALA A 92 -13.90 8.14 61.01
C ALA A 92 -14.00 7.99 62.55
N VAL A 93 -13.09 7.24 63.19
CA VAL A 93 -13.06 7.06 64.66
C VAL A 93 -12.09 8.05 65.33
N LEU A 94 -11.26 8.74 64.55
CA LEU A 94 -10.27 9.73 65.03
C LEU A 94 -10.70 11.19 64.81
N ALA A 95 -11.91 11.44 64.29
CA ALA A 95 -12.53 12.76 64.17
C ALA A 95 -13.68 12.92 65.18
#